data_AF-A0A958R821-F1
#
_entry.id   AF-A0A958R821-F1
#
_cell.length_a   1.000
_cell.length_b   1.000
_cell.length_c   1.000
_cell.angle_alpha   90.00
_cell.angle_beta   90.00
_cell.angle_gamma   90.00
#
_symmetry.space_group_name_H-M   'P 1'
#
loop_
_entity.id
_entity.type
_entity.pdbx_description
1 polymer ?
#
loop_
_entity_poly.entity_id
_entity_poly.type
_entity_poly.pdbx_seq_one_letter_code
_entity_poly.pdbx_strand_id
1 'polypeptide(L)'
;MKKINPFVLGLAVFTLSLTSCSKDDDSNNDTEATISEEEAAEAIAMAVSPESGGMVEQTNQAIYTLEDDNSSSNKAEDYECGVEYGSSYTISGQSANVTYSASLIWSWIVDCGTGIIPSAANFDLTGTSTYDGPRISSEASTTASINIQNLEDAQSSYVVNETFTMAGSQESFVRNENAFTSTIEFSTNDLTILKANYNVASGTVYASFVGKASNGNTYDYSGTLVFTGNQTATLTMGSGNTYELAW
;
A
#
# COMPACT_ATOMS: atom_id res chain seq x y z
N MET A 1 63.80 -44.03 4.06
CA MET A 1 64.11 -44.46 2.67
C MET A 1 63.17 -43.75 1.72
N LYS A 2 63.73 -43.11 0.67
CA LYS A 2 63.10 -42.72 -0.62
C LYS A 2 61.86 -41.81 -0.58
N LYS A 3 61.67 -40.83 -1.46
CA LYS A 3 62.46 -40.12 -2.49
C LYS A 3 61.55 -38.92 -2.85
N ILE A 4 62.17 -37.75 -3.03
CA ILE A 4 61.55 -36.51 -3.51
C ILE A 4 61.22 -36.64 -5.01
N ASN A 5 60.08 -36.12 -5.47
CA ASN A 5 60.04 -35.25 -6.65
C ASN A 5 58.78 -34.35 -6.71
N PRO A 6 58.86 -33.17 -7.37
CA PRO A 6 57.98 -32.01 -7.17
C PRO A 6 56.97 -31.80 -8.29
N PHE A 7 55.97 -30.97 -8.02
CA PHE A 7 55.11 -30.32 -9.03
C PHE A 7 54.90 -28.87 -8.54
N VAL A 8 55.68 -27.90 -9.00
CA VAL A 8 55.39 -27.01 -10.16
C VAL A 8 54.04 -26.30 -9.95
N LEU A 9 54.06 -25.10 -9.37
CA LEU A 9 54.19 -23.79 -10.04
C LEU A 9 52.81 -23.19 -10.36
N GLY A 10 52.49 -22.06 -9.74
CA GLY A 10 51.25 -21.32 -10.00
C GLY A 10 51.04 -20.16 -9.04
N LEU A 11 52.05 -19.30 -8.89
CA LEU A 11 51.96 -18.04 -8.16
C LEU A 11 51.18 -17.04 -9.03
N ALA A 12 49.93 -16.73 -8.67
CA ALA A 12 49.22 -15.56 -9.20
C ALA A 12 49.23 -14.47 -8.13
N VAL A 13 50.19 -13.57 -8.26
CA VAL A 13 50.26 -12.31 -7.53
C VAL A 13 49.15 -11.41 -8.06
N PHE A 14 48.14 -11.12 -7.25
CA PHE A 14 47.17 -10.06 -7.55
C PHE A 14 47.72 -8.75 -6.96
N THR A 15 48.44 -7.99 -7.78
CA THR A 15 48.88 -6.63 -7.46
C THR A 15 47.68 -5.69 -7.45
N LEU A 16 47.29 -5.24 -6.25
CA LEU A 16 46.37 -4.12 -6.06
C LEU A 16 47.12 -2.82 -6.35
N SER A 17 47.02 -2.32 -7.58
CA SER A 17 47.39 -0.95 -7.91
C SER A 17 46.29 -0.01 -7.43
N LEU A 18 46.56 0.69 -6.32
CA LEU A 18 45.80 1.85 -5.87
C LEU A 18 46.10 3.03 -6.80
N THR A 19 45.31 3.19 -7.85
CA THR A 19 45.23 4.44 -8.60
C THR A 19 44.20 5.34 -7.92
N SER A 20 44.69 6.21 -7.05
CA SER A 20 44.00 7.43 -6.63
C SER A 20 43.80 8.30 -7.88
N CYS A 21 42.55 8.36 -8.37
CA CYS A 21 42.09 9.43 -9.24
C CYS A 21 41.40 10.45 -8.35
N SER A 22 42.14 11.48 -7.94
CA SER A 22 41.55 12.78 -7.67
C SER A 22 41.17 13.39 -9.02
N LYS A 23 39.89 13.27 -9.38
CA LYS A 23 39.28 14.16 -10.36
C LYS A 23 38.20 14.93 -9.63
N ASP A 24 38.50 16.20 -9.41
CA ASP A 24 37.51 17.26 -9.34
C ASP A 24 36.69 17.18 -10.63
N ASP A 25 35.52 16.56 -10.56
CA ASP A 25 34.47 16.73 -11.55
C ASP A 25 33.38 17.60 -10.89
N ASP A 26 33.56 18.91 -11.01
CA ASP A 26 32.48 19.89 -11.10
C ASP A 26 31.65 19.59 -12.37
N SER A 27 30.95 18.46 -12.36
CA SER A 27 29.85 18.21 -13.26
C SER A 27 28.57 18.37 -12.46
N ASN A 28 27.96 19.55 -12.56
CA ASN A 28 26.50 19.69 -12.47
C ASN A 28 25.88 18.80 -13.57
N ASN A 29 25.89 17.49 -13.38
CA ASN A 29 24.82 16.63 -13.86
C ASN A 29 23.71 16.81 -12.82
N ASP A 30 23.00 17.93 -12.91
CA ASP A 30 21.60 17.95 -12.51
C ASP A 30 20.93 16.91 -13.43
N THR A 31 20.99 15.63 -13.07
CA THR A 31 19.96 14.69 -13.50
C THR A 31 18.67 15.34 -13.05
N GLU A 32 17.91 15.92 -13.98
CA GLU A 32 16.63 16.53 -13.66
C GLU A 32 15.88 15.55 -12.76
N ALA A 33 15.57 15.97 -11.54
CA ALA A 33 14.79 15.18 -10.60
C ALA A 33 13.47 14.87 -11.29
N THR A 34 13.34 13.63 -11.75
CA THR A 34 12.19 13.15 -12.51
C THR A 34 11.58 12.02 -11.72
N ILE A 35 10.26 12.03 -11.58
CA ILE A 35 9.54 10.89 -11.02
C ILE A 35 9.26 9.97 -12.20
N SER A 36 9.76 8.75 -12.15
CA SER A 36 9.51 7.74 -13.17
C SER A 36 8.20 7.00 -12.92
N GLU A 37 7.65 6.38 -13.96
CA GLU A 37 6.45 5.54 -13.81
C GLU A 37 6.69 4.36 -12.86
N GLU A 38 7.92 3.82 -12.82
CA GLU A 38 8.25 2.73 -11.89
C GLU A 38 8.19 3.18 -10.43
N GLU A 39 8.62 4.41 -10.13
CA GLU A 39 8.50 5.00 -8.79
C GLU A 39 7.03 5.25 -8.42
N ALA A 40 6.23 5.74 -9.38
CA ALA A 40 4.80 5.91 -9.18
C ALA A 40 4.09 4.56 -8.97
N ALA A 41 4.47 3.52 -9.73
CA ALA A 41 3.93 2.18 -9.59
C ALA A 41 4.29 1.55 -8.24
N GLU A 42 5.52 1.74 -7.76
CA GLU A 42 5.94 1.29 -6.42
C GLU A 42 5.17 2.02 -5.31
N ALA A 43 5.02 3.35 -5.41
CA ALA A 43 4.25 4.13 -4.45
C ALA A 43 2.76 3.71 -4.42
N ILE A 44 2.17 3.43 -5.60
CA ILE A 44 0.82 2.87 -5.73
C ILE A 44 0.74 1.49 -5.08
N ALA A 45 1.71 0.60 -5.34
CA ALA A 45 1.73 -0.75 -4.79
C ALA A 45 1.79 -0.73 -3.25
N MET A 46 2.63 0.14 -2.69
CA MET A 46 2.68 0.35 -1.24
C MET A 46 1.41 1.01 -0.71
N ALA A 47 0.78 1.94 -1.44
CA ALA A 47 -0.44 2.59 -0.96
C ALA A 47 -1.65 1.63 -0.91
N VAL A 48 -1.68 0.58 -1.75
CA VAL A 48 -2.77 -0.40 -1.76
C VAL A 48 -2.52 -1.62 -0.86
N SER A 49 -1.25 -2.00 -0.69
CA SER A 49 -0.86 -3.23 0.01
C SER A 49 -1.30 -3.24 1.48
N PRO A 50 -1.76 -4.38 2.02
CA PRO A 50 -1.97 -4.49 3.45
C PRO A 50 -0.66 -4.51 4.25
N GLU A 51 0.47 -4.90 3.65
CA GLU A 51 1.78 -5.01 4.33
C GLU A 51 2.34 -3.67 4.81
N SER A 52 1.89 -2.58 4.19
CA SER A 52 2.25 -1.19 4.50
C SER A 52 1.16 -0.46 5.29
N GLY A 53 0.08 -1.14 5.67
CA GLY A 53 -1.11 -0.50 6.23
C GLY A 53 -1.92 0.31 5.22
N GLY A 54 -1.77 0.02 3.92
CA GLY A 54 -2.45 0.69 2.82
C GLY A 54 -3.95 0.40 2.74
N MET A 55 -4.56 0.75 1.61
CA MET A 55 -6.00 0.69 1.36
C MET A 55 -6.63 -0.63 1.82
N VAL A 56 -6.09 -1.78 1.39
CA VAL A 56 -6.66 -3.11 1.72
C VAL A 56 -6.66 -3.37 3.23
N GLU A 57 -5.63 -2.95 3.96
CA GLU A 57 -5.60 -3.09 5.41
C GLU A 57 -6.67 -2.21 6.07
N GLN A 58 -6.84 -0.96 5.61
CA GLN A 58 -7.86 -0.06 6.15
C GLN A 58 -9.27 -0.59 5.89
N THR A 59 -9.54 -1.11 4.69
CA THR A 59 -10.82 -1.77 4.38
C THR A 59 -11.06 -2.96 5.30
N ASN A 60 -10.05 -3.79 5.56
CA ASN A 60 -10.15 -4.91 6.47
C ASN A 60 -10.42 -4.46 7.91
N GLN A 61 -9.76 -3.39 8.39
CA GLN A 61 -10.00 -2.84 9.73
C GLN A 61 -11.41 -2.26 9.88
N ALA A 62 -11.98 -1.65 8.84
CA ALA A 62 -13.38 -1.22 8.83
C ALA A 62 -14.33 -2.42 9.01
N ILE A 63 -14.08 -3.52 8.28
CA ILE A 63 -14.84 -4.77 8.42
C ILE A 63 -14.66 -5.36 9.83
N TYR A 64 -13.43 -5.42 10.35
CA TYR A 64 -13.18 -5.91 11.70
C TYR A 64 -13.87 -5.08 12.76
N THR A 65 -13.97 -3.76 12.59
CA THR A 65 -14.69 -2.89 13.53
C THR A 65 -16.16 -3.27 13.60
N LEU A 66 -16.80 -3.58 12.47
CA LEU A 66 -18.19 -4.06 12.43
C LEU A 66 -18.36 -5.43 13.11
N GLU A 67 -17.35 -6.31 13.03
CA GLU A 67 -17.44 -7.70 13.48
C GLU A 67 -16.97 -7.90 14.93
N ASP A 68 -15.93 -7.21 15.40
CA ASP A 68 -15.33 -7.41 16.73
C ASP A 68 -16.19 -6.81 17.85
N ASP A 69 -16.87 -5.70 17.59
CA ASP A 69 -17.91 -5.18 18.50
C ASP A 69 -19.07 -6.18 18.68
N ASN A 70 -19.17 -7.22 17.83
CA ASN A 70 -20.16 -8.30 17.98
C ASN A 70 -19.69 -9.49 18.82
N SER A 71 -18.41 -9.56 19.21
CA SER A 71 -17.77 -10.80 19.68
C SER A 71 -17.92 -11.08 21.19
N SER A 72 -18.23 -10.08 22.01
CA SER A 72 -18.32 -10.24 23.48
C SER A 72 -19.75 -10.18 24.06
N SER A 73 -20.73 -9.78 23.26
CA SER A 73 -22.14 -9.66 23.69
C SER A 73 -23.19 -9.86 22.59
N ASN A 74 -23.04 -10.81 21.67
CA ASN A 74 -24.08 -11.18 20.69
C ASN A 74 -24.61 -10.00 19.82
N LYS A 75 -23.99 -9.87 18.64
CA LYS A 75 -24.54 -9.44 17.33
C LYS A 75 -24.33 -7.98 16.93
N ALA A 76 -24.35 -7.79 15.60
CA ALA A 76 -24.52 -6.54 14.87
C ALA A 76 -25.84 -5.78 15.18
N GLU A 77 -26.53 -6.19 16.26
CA GLU A 77 -27.72 -5.56 16.84
C GLU A 77 -27.35 -4.44 17.83
N ASP A 78 -26.08 -4.27 18.21
CA ASP A 78 -25.62 -3.17 19.08
C ASP A 78 -25.43 -1.83 18.34
N TYR A 79 -25.27 -1.87 17.02
CA TYR A 79 -25.29 -0.66 16.20
C TYR A 79 -26.73 -0.25 15.90
N GLU A 80 -27.16 0.87 16.48
CA GLU A 80 -28.40 1.51 16.13
C GLU A 80 -28.30 2.08 14.71
N CYS A 81 -29.25 1.67 13.86
CA CYS A 81 -29.30 2.09 12.47
C CYS A 81 -29.38 3.63 12.37
N GLY A 82 -28.53 4.22 11.54
CA GLY A 82 -28.51 5.67 11.32
C GLY A 82 -27.89 6.49 12.47
N VAL A 83 -27.32 5.84 13.48
CA VAL A 83 -26.52 6.50 14.52
C VAL A 83 -25.07 6.55 14.08
N GLU A 84 -24.43 7.70 14.32
CA GLU A 84 -23.01 7.90 14.05
C GLU A 84 -22.17 7.44 15.24
N TYR A 85 -21.18 6.61 14.93
CA TYR A 85 -20.18 6.09 15.83
C TYR A 85 -18.81 6.62 15.43
N GLY A 86 -17.85 6.58 16.34
CA GLY A 86 -16.50 7.02 16.04
C GLY A 86 -15.47 6.46 17.02
N SER A 87 -14.24 6.35 16.53
CA SER A 87 -13.13 5.82 17.29
C SER A 87 -11.81 6.36 16.75
N SER A 88 -10.74 6.15 17.51
CA SER A 88 -9.38 6.48 17.09
C SER A 88 -8.48 5.27 17.30
N TYR A 89 -7.68 4.94 16.30
CA TYR A 89 -6.78 3.80 16.32
C TYR A 89 -5.36 4.25 16.00
N THR A 90 -4.41 3.76 16.79
CA THR A 90 -3.00 3.76 16.39
C THR A 90 -2.63 2.33 16.07
N ILE A 91 -2.19 2.10 14.84
CA ILE A 91 -1.68 0.82 14.38
C ILE A 91 -0.20 0.96 14.08
N SER A 92 0.56 -0.08 14.38
CA SER A 92 1.95 -0.19 13.95
C SER A 92 2.29 -1.66 13.78
N GLY A 93 3.05 -1.98 12.75
CA GLY A 93 3.38 -3.35 12.44
C GLY A 93 4.62 -3.48 11.58
N GLN A 94 4.98 -4.74 11.35
CA GLN A 94 5.99 -5.12 10.39
C GLN A 94 5.49 -6.34 9.63
N SER A 95 5.43 -6.24 8.31
CA SER A 95 5.19 -7.38 7.41
C SER A 95 6.40 -7.50 6.49
N ALA A 96 6.98 -8.70 6.44
CA ALA A 96 8.21 -8.96 5.70
C ALA A 96 9.31 -7.92 6.02
N ASN A 97 9.70 -7.13 5.01
CA ASN A 97 10.71 -6.07 5.12
C ASN A 97 10.11 -4.66 5.14
N VAL A 98 8.80 -4.53 5.35
CA VAL A 98 8.08 -3.27 5.46
C VAL A 98 7.69 -3.05 6.91
N THR A 99 8.04 -1.90 7.46
CA THR A 99 7.47 -1.41 8.72
C THR A 99 6.45 -0.33 8.41
N TYR A 100 5.39 -0.25 9.22
CA TYR A 100 4.37 0.77 9.03
C TYR A 100 3.80 1.23 10.36
N SER A 101 3.27 2.45 10.36
CA SER A 101 2.45 2.96 11.46
C SER A 101 1.37 3.88 10.93
N ALA A 102 0.23 3.92 11.60
CA ALA A 102 -0.80 4.91 11.30
C ALA A 102 -1.50 5.36 12.58
N SER A 103 -1.92 6.63 12.58
CA SER A 103 -2.77 7.22 13.61
C SER A 103 -4.01 7.76 12.92
N LEU A 104 -5.13 7.12 13.19
CA LEU A 104 -6.34 7.20 12.41
C LEU A 104 -7.54 7.55 13.29
N ILE A 105 -8.43 8.37 12.75
CA ILE A 105 -9.72 8.71 13.31
C ILE A 105 -10.77 8.21 12.33
N TRP A 106 -11.71 7.44 12.86
CA TRP A 106 -12.80 6.84 12.11
C TRP A 106 -14.13 7.37 12.62
N SER A 107 -15.07 7.54 11.70
CA SER A 107 -16.49 7.71 11.97
C SER A 107 -17.29 6.76 11.07
N TRP A 108 -18.38 6.20 11.58
CA TRP A 108 -19.22 5.32 10.76
C TRP A 108 -20.68 5.35 11.14
N ILE A 109 -21.52 5.01 10.17
CA ILE A 109 -22.97 4.84 10.32
C ILE A 109 -23.35 3.50 9.70
N VAL A 110 -24.13 2.71 10.45
CA VAL A 110 -24.71 1.45 9.96
C VAL A 110 -26.09 1.71 9.36
N ASP A 111 -26.28 1.26 8.13
CA ASP A 111 -27.56 1.27 7.42
C ASP A 111 -28.23 -0.10 7.51
N CYS A 112 -29.50 -0.11 7.93
CA CYS A 112 -30.28 -1.33 8.06
C CYS A 112 -31.26 -1.49 6.91
N GLY A 113 -31.42 -2.75 6.48
CA GLY A 113 -32.35 -3.16 5.45
C GLY A 113 -33.76 -3.34 6.00
N THR A 114 -34.32 -4.55 5.85
CA THR A 114 -35.66 -4.84 6.37
C THR A 114 -35.64 -4.97 7.89
N GLY A 115 -36.26 -4.01 8.58
CA GLY A 115 -36.33 -4.00 10.04
C GLY A 115 -35.08 -3.40 10.66
N ILE A 116 -34.38 -4.17 11.50
CA ILE A 116 -33.18 -3.75 12.23
C ILE A 116 -31.92 -4.53 11.79
N ILE A 117 -31.98 -5.21 10.65
CA ILE A 117 -30.87 -6.03 10.16
C ILE A 117 -29.90 -5.14 9.39
N PRO A 118 -28.63 -5.02 9.80
CA PRO A 118 -27.62 -4.28 9.05
C PRO A 118 -27.47 -4.81 7.63
N SER A 119 -27.51 -3.91 6.65
CA SER A 119 -27.31 -4.23 5.23
C SER A 119 -26.08 -3.56 4.64
N ALA A 120 -25.72 -2.38 5.16
CA ALA A 120 -24.53 -1.66 4.76
C ALA A 120 -23.95 -0.81 5.91
N ALA A 121 -22.72 -0.34 5.75
CA ALA A 121 -22.11 0.62 6.64
C ALA A 121 -21.26 1.60 5.83
N ASN A 122 -21.27 2.87 6.23
CA ASN A 122 -20.44 3.91 5.66
C ASN A 122 -19.41 4.33 6.70
N PHE A 123 -18.15 4.30 6.33
CA PHE A 123 -17.03 4.75 7.14
C PHE A 123 -16.37 5.95 6.49
N ASP A 124 -15.96 6.90 7.30
CA ASP A 124 -15.01 7.94 6.93
C ASP A 124 -13.77 7.82 7.82
N LEU A 125 -12.61 7.96 7.19
CA LEU A 125 -11.30 7.82 7.79
C LEU A 125 -10.49 9.09 7.54
N THR A 126 -9.80 9.58 8.57
CA THR A 126 -8.76 10.60 8.43
C THR A 126 -7.59 10.30 9.34
N GLY A 127 -6.38 10.68 8.96
CA GLY A 127 -5.22 10.53 9.84
C GLY A 127 -3.89 10.66 9.14
N THR A 128 -2.87 10.10 9.77
CA THR A 128 -1.50 10.05 9.25
C THR A 128 -1.02 8.61 9.18
N SER A 129 -0.25 8.29 8.16
CA SER A 129 0.38 6.98 7.97
C SER A 129 1.84 7.14 7.57
N THR A 130 2.65 6.16 7.95
CA THR A 130 4.03 6.01 7.53
C THR A 130 4.28 4.57 7.13
N TYR A 131 5.15 4.37 6.17
CA TYR A 131 5.75 3.07 5.90
C TYR A 131 7.22 3.24 5.52
N ASP A 132 8.02 2.24 5.84
CA ASP A 132 9.42 2.14 5.43
C ASP A 132 9.66 0.75 4.86
N GLY A 133 9.91 0.70 3.56
CA GLY A 133 10.11 -0.52 2.80
C GLY A 133 11.39 -0.48 1.97
N PRO A 134 11.82 -1.63 1.41
CA PRO A 134 13.13 -1.75 0.75
C PRO A 134 13.30 -0.88 -0.49
N ARG A 135 12.20 -0.50 -1.14
CA ARG A 135 12.19 0.24 -2.40
C ARG A 135 11.67 1.67 -2.25
N ILE A 136 10.88 1.94 -1.23
CA ILE A 136 10.28 3.25 -1.01
C ILE A 136 9.82 3.38 0.44
N SER A 137 9.91 4.58 1.00
CA SER A 137 9.34 4.95 2.29
C SER A 137 8.43 6.18 2.13
N SER A 138 7.50 6.36 3.06
CA SER A 138 6.48 7.39 3.01
C SER A 138 6.15 7.95 4.39
N GLU A 139 5.87 9.25 4.41
CA GLU A 139 5.12 9.91 5.48
C GLU A 139 3.95 10.67 4.83
N ALA A 140 2.72 10.31 5.20
CA ALA A 140 1.53 10.81 4.53
C ALA A 140 0.36 11.10 5.47
N SER A 141 -0.52 11.97 5.01
CA SER A 141 -1.89 12.05 5.49
C SER A 141 -2.76 11.07 4.69
N THR A 142 -3.67 10.39 5.37
CA THR A 142 -4.59 9.42 4.77
C THR A 142 -6.03 9.87 5.02
N THR A 143 -6.85 9.77 3.99
CA THR A 143 -8.30 9.89 4.11
C THR A 143 -8.99 8.79 3.32
N ALA A 144 -10.12 8.28 3.80
CA ALA A 144 -10.93 7.35 3.03
C ALA A 144 -12.42 7.54 3.28
N SER A 145 -13.24 7.17 2.31
CA SER A 145 -14.67 6.98 2.47
C SER A 145 -15.00 5.59 1.94
N ILE A 146 -15.54 4.73 2.80
CA ILE A 146 -15.69 3.30 2.55
C ILE A 146 -17.15 2.92 2.78
N ASN A 147 -17.80 2.38 1.75
CA ASN A 147 -19.13 1.81 1.82
C ASN A 147 -19.03 0.29 1.73
N ILE A 148 -19.40 -0.39 2.81
CA ILE A 148 -19.42 -1.85 2.91
C ILE A 148 -20.87 -2.30 2.82
N GLN A 149 -21.17 -3.18 1.88
CA GLN A 149 -22.51 -3.76 1.66
C GLN A 149 -22.50 -5.26 1.94
N ASN A 150 -23.68 -5.87 1.88
CA ASN A 150 -23.91 -7.30 2.09
C ASN A 150 -23.51 -7.73 3.51
N LEU A 151 -23.84 -6.91 4.51
CA LEU A 151 -23.54 -7.21 5.91
C LEU A 151 -24.34 -8.41 6.44
N GLU A 152 -25.45 -8.80 5.80
CA GLU A 152 -26.28 -9.90 6.26
C GLU A 152 -25.58 -11.26 6.24
N ASP A 153 -25.87 -12.11 7.25
CA ASP A 153 -25.28 -13.46 7.40
C ASP A 153 -25.49 -14.39 6.19
N ALA A 154 -26.55 -14.16 5.42
CA ALA A 154 -26.85 -14.97 4.24
C ALA A 154 -25.86 -14.77 3.09
N GLN A 155 -25.07 -13.68 3.12
CA GLN A 155 -24.08 -13.34 2.10
C GLN A 155 -22.71 -13.95 2.45
N SER A 156 -22.06 -14.57 1.47
CA SER A 156 -20.72 -15.15 1.65
C SER A 156 -19.57 -14.13 1.52
N SER A 157 -19.87 -12.92 1.06
CA SER A 157 -18.89 -11.87 0.79
C SER A 157 -19.48 -10.48 1.03
N TYR A 158 -18.62 -9.56 1.46
CA TYR A 158 -18.88 -8.12 1.42
C TYR A 158 -18.67 -7.59 0.01
N VAL A 159 -19.37 -6.50 -0.30
CA VAL A 159 -19.10 -5.68 -1.50
C VAL A 159 -18.70 -4.29 -1.02
N VAL A 160 -17.52 -3.83 -1.43
CA VAL A 160 -16.93 -2.57 -0.98
C VAL A 160 -16.81 -1.60 -2.14
N ASN A 161 -17.29 -0.38 -1.90
CA ASN A 161 -17.07 0.78 -2.75
C ASN A 161 -16.35 1.83 -1.92
N GLU A 162 -15.23 2.34 -2.39
CA GLU A 162 -14.43 3.26 -1.60
C GLU A 162 -13.63 4.25 -2.44
N THR A 163 -13.35 5.38 -1.82
CA THR A 163 -12.28 6.29 -2.23
C THR A 163 -11.24 6.31 -1.13
N PHE A 164 -9.98 6.10 -1.47
CA PHE A 164 -8.86 6.16 -0.54
C PHE A 164 -7.80 7.11 -1.08
N THR A 165 -7.36 8.06 -0.26
CA THR A 165 -6.37 9.06 -0.64
C THR A 165 -5.21 9.04 0.34
N MET A 166 -4.00 9.04 -0.19
CA MET A 166 -2.76 9.17 0.57
C MET A 166 -1.94 10.31 -0.02
N ALA A 167 -1.67 11.35 0.77
CA ALA A 167 -0.95 12.54 0.32
C ALA A 167 0.22 12.84 1.26
N GLY A 168 1.44 12.90 0.74
CA GLY A 168 2.63 12.95 1.58
C GLY A 168 3.96 13.05 0.84
N SER A 169 5.04 12.88 1.59
CA SER A 169 6.40 12.74 1.07
C SER A 169 6.75 11.27 0.87
N GLN A 170 7.53 11.01 -0.17
CA GLN A 170 8.08 9.72 -0.55
C GLN A 170 9.59 9.83 -0.68
N GLU A 171 10.32 8.86 -0.15
CA GLU A 171 11.73 8.64 -0.46
C GLU A 171 11.84 7.33 -1.22
N SER A 172 12.12 7.43 -2.52
CA SER A 172 12.33 6.28 -3.39
C SER A 172 13.76 5.77 -3.21
N PHE A 173 13.91 4.45 -3.13
CA PHE A 173 15.17 3.71 -3.32
C PHE A 173 15.19 2.99 -4.67
N VAL A 174 14.24 3.32 -5.55
CA VAL A 174 14.18 2.83 -6.93
C VAL A 174 15.02 3.75 -7.81
N ARG A 175 15.98 3.16 -8.54
CA ARG A 175 16.83 3.84 -9.53
C ARG A 175 17.58 5.06 -8.99
N ASN A 176 17.07 6.26 -9.23
CA ASN A 176 17.75 7.55 -8.99
C ASN A 176 17.60 8.04 -7.54
N GLU A 177 16.95 7.25 -6.69
CA GLU A 177 16.78 7.54 -5.27
C GLU A 177 16.13 8.92 -5.02
N ASN A 178 15.02 9.20 -5.73
CA ASN A 178 14.38 10.50 -5.67
C ASN A 178 13.58 10.69 -4.37
N ALA A 179 13.66 11.90 -3.81
CA ALA A 179 12.67 12.39 -2.85
C ALA A 179 11.62 13.25 -3.57
N PHE A 180 10.34 12.98 -3.35
CA PHE A 180 9.23 13.71 -3.95
C PHE A 180 8.00 13.76 -3.04
N THR A 181 7.09 14.69 -3.29
CA THR A 181 5.75 14.64 -2.68
C THR A 181 4.76 14.03 -3.65
N SER A 182 3.75 13.31 -3.17
CA SER A 182 2.71 12.74 -4.03
C SER A 182 1.33 12.79 -3.38
N THR A 183 0.31 12.80 -4.24
CA THR A 183 -1.06 12.44 -3.90
C THR A 183 -1.43 11.19 -4.69
N ILE A 184 -1.81 10.13 -3.98
CA ILE A 184 -2.29 8.88 -4.55
C ILE A 184 -3.77 8.76 -4.19
N GLU A 185 -4.61 8.51 -5.19
CA GLU A 185 -6.04 8.28 -4.98
C GLU A 185 -6.46 6.96 -5.64
N PHE A 186 -7.18 6.16 -4.87
CA PHE A 186 -7.86 4.96 -5.32
C PHE A 186 -9.35 5.22 -5.37
N SER A 187 -9.98 4.77 -6.46
CA SER A 187 -11.43 4.66 -6.58
C SER A 187 -11.79 3.22 -6.92
N THR A 188 -12.59 2.64 -6.05
CA THR A 188 -12.95 1.22 -6.06
C THR A 188 -14.44 1.09 -6.29
N ASN A 189 -14.82 0.22 -7.21
CA ASN A 189 -16.22 -0.15 -7.43
C ASN A 189 -16.36 -1.68 -7.39
N ASP A 190 -17.30 -2.16 -6.58
CA ASP A 190 -17.64 -3.57 -6.42
C ASP A 190 -16.45 -4.49 -6.01
N LEU A 191 -15.59 -4.04 -5.10
CA LEU A 191 -14.54 -4.90 -4.53
C LEU A 191 -15.19 -5.98 -3.65
N THR A 192 -14.93 -7.23 -3.99
CA THR A 192 -15.52 -8.38 -3.30
C THR A 192 -14.54 -8.92 -2.27
N ILE A 193 -14.96 -8.99 -1.00
CA ILE A 193 -14.15 -9.51 0.11
C ILE A 193 -14.88 -10.69 0.75
N LEU A 194 -14.21 -11.82 0.92
CA LEU A 194 -14.82 -13.04 1.48
C LEU A 194 -15.02 -12.89 2.99
N LYS A 195 -16.23 -13.17 3.51
CA LYS A 195 -16.46 -13.16 4.97
C LYS A 195 -15.67 -14.24 5.72
N ALA A 196 -15.34 -15.33 5.04
CA ALA A 196 -14.69 -16.49 5.66
C ALA A 196 -13.24 -16.23 6.10
N ASN A 197 -12.55 -15.29 5.44
CA ASN A 197 -11.12 -15.04 5.68
C ASN A 197 -10.68 -13.59 5.41
N TYR A 198 -11.60 -12.70 5.06
CA TYR A 198 -11.35 -11.28 4.75
C TYR A 198 -10.40 -11.05 3.57
N ASN A 199 -10.19 -12.06 2.72
CA ASN A 199 -9.39 -11.90 1.52
C ASN A 199 -10.20 -11.23 0.42
N VAL A 200 -9.56 -10.30 -0.29
CA VAL A 200 -10.08 -9.76 -1.54
C VAL A 200 -10.17 -10.89 -2.57
N ALA A 201 -11.38 -11.19 -3.03
CA ALA A 201 -11.64 -12.22 -4.03
C ALA A 201 -11.53 -11.69 -5.46
N SER A 202 -12.02 -10.48 -5.69
CA SER A 202 -12.05 -9.84 -7.01
C SER A 202 -12.40 -8.37 -6.89
N GLY A 203 -12.06 -7.59 -7.91
CA GLY A 203 -12.46 -6.19 -8.02
C GLY A 203 -11.48 -5.41 -8.88
N THR A 204 -11.89 -4.21 -9.27
CA THR A 204 -11.06 -3.29 -10.04
C THR A 204 -10.93 -1.98 -9.29
N VAL A 205 -9.70 -1.49 -9.18
CA VAL A 205 -9.38 -0.23 -8.53
C VAL A 205 -8.67 0.67 -9.52
N TYR A 206 -9.18 1.88 -9.68
CA TYR A 206 -8.52 2.91 -10.45
C TYR A 206 -7.58 3.67 -9.55
N ALA A 207 -6.31 3.77 -9.96
CA ALA A 207 -5.27 4.50 -9.25
C ALA A 207 -4.92 5.77 -10.03
N SER A 208 -4.87 6.90 -9.33
CA SER A 208 -4.23 8.12 -9.83
C SER A 208 -3.07 8.51 -8.93
N PHE A 209 -2.02 9.04 -9.53
CA PHE A 209 -0.82 9.50 -8.85
C PHE A 209 -0.46 10.87 -9.42
N VAL A 210 -0.29 11.85 -8.54
CA VAL A 210 0.22 13.17 -8.86
C VAL A 210 1.43 13.43 -7.99
N GLY A 211 2.62 13.39 -8.60
CA GLY A 211 3.89 13.59 -7.93
C GLY A 211 4.51 14.95 -8.25
N LYS A 212 5.21 15.54 -7.28
CA LYS A 212 6.01 16.76 -7.46
C LYS A 212 7.44 16.50 -7.03
N ALA A 213 8.36 16.58 -8.00
CA ALA A 213 9.78 16.39 -7.78
C ALA A 213 10.41 17.60 -7.08
N SER A 214 11.64 17.42 -6.58
CA SER A 214 12.40 18.47 -5.87
C SER A 214 12.70 19.70 -6.73
N ASN A 215 12.77 19.56 -8.06
CA ASN A 215 12.90 20.67 -9.01
C ASN A 215 11.60 21.46 -9.24
N GLY A 216 10.48 21.02 -8.62
CA GLY A 216 9.17 21.65 -8.73
C GLY A 216 8.30 21.15 -9.88
N ASN A 217 8.81 20.26 -10.75
CA ASN A 217 8.04 19.66 -11.83
C ASN A 217 6.99 18.69 -11.29
N THR A 218 5.83 18.68 -11.94
CA THR A 218 4.73 17.76 -11.64
C THR A 218 4.68 16.62 -12.65
N TYR A 219 4.39 15.42 -12.16
CA TYR A 219 4.27 14.19 -12.94
C TYR A 219 2.97 13.49 -12.59
N ASP A 220 2.17 13.19 -13.61
CA ASP A 220 0.86 12.56 -13.46
C ASP A 220 0.91 11.15 -14.06
N TYR A 221 0.54 10.16 -13.25
CA TYR A 221 0.41 8.77 -13.66
C TYR A 221 -0.95 8.23 -13.26
N SER A 222 -1.43 7.24 -14.00
CA SER A 222 -2.63 6.50 -13.63
C SER A 222 -2.46 5.02 -13.96
N GLY A 223 -3.22 4.20 -13.27
CA GLY A 223 -3.22 2.76 -13.48
C GLY A 223 -4.54 2.13 -13.09
N THR A 224 -4.70 0.86 -13.45
CA THR A 224 -5.82 0.03 -13.05
C THR A 224 -5.28 -1.22 -12.37
N LEU A 225 -5.71 -1.43 -11.13
CA LEU A 225 -5.40 -2.62 -10.35
C LEU A 225 -6.55 -3.61 -10.48
N VAL A 226 -6.25 -4.85 -10.85
CA VAL A 226 -7.25 -5.92 -10.95
C VAL A 226 -6.90 -7.01 -9.94
N PHE A 227 -7.77 -7.22 -8.96
CA PHE A 227 -7.62 -8.30 -7.99
C PHE A 227 -8.09 -9.63 -8.59
N THR A 228 -7.26 -10.66 -8.47
CA THR A 228 -7.51 -11.99 -9.04
C THR A 228 -7.75 -13.06 -7.97
N GLY A 229 -7.91 -12.64 -6.72
CA GLY A 229 -8.02 -13.51 -5.56
C GLY A 229 -6.65 -13.97 -5.04
N ASN A 230 -6.65 -14.86 -4.06
CA ASN A 230 -5.43 -15.41 -3.44
C ASN A 230 -4.40 -14.35 -3.05
N GLN A 231 -4.86 -13.17 -2.61
CA GLN A 231 -3.99 -12.06 -2.19
C GLN A 231 -3.05 -11.56 -3.30
N THR A 232 -3.53 -11.59 -4.55
CA THR A 232 -2.79 -11.10 -5.70
C THR A 232 -3.59 -10.08 -6.50
N ALA A 233 -2.88 -9.15 -7.12
CA ALA A 233 -3.43 -8.17 -8.02
C ALA A 233 -2.43 -7.76 -9.11
N THR A 234 -2.93 -7.38 -10.27
CA THR A 234 -2.09 -6.88 -11.37
C THR A 234 -2.36 -5.38 -11.56
N LEU A 235 -1.34 -4.55 -11.41
CA LEU A 235 -1.37 -3.12 -11.75
C LEU A 235 -0.98 -2.95 -13.21
N THR A 236 -1.85 -2.35 -14.01
CA THR A 236 -1.53 -1.91 -15.38
C THR A 236 -1.48 -0.38 -15.42
N MET A 237 -0.30 0.19 -15.68
CA MET A 237 -0.11 1.62 -15.80
C MET A 237 -0.59 2.15 -17.17
N GLY A 238 -0.81 3.46 -17.29
CA GLY A 238 -1.26 4.09 -18.54
C GLY A 238 -0.35 3.87 -19.75
N SER A 239 0.93 3.56 -19.55
CA SER A 239 1.87 3.16 -20.62
C SER A 239 1.64 1.75 -21.16
N GLY A 240 0.88 0.91 -20.44
CA GLY A 240 0.72 -0.52 -20.69
C GLY A 240 1.72 -1.41 -19.92
N ASN A 241 2.64 -0.84 -19.14
CA ASN A 241 3.48 -1.63 -18.24
C ASN A 241 2.65 -2.26 -17.12
N THR A 242 3.00 -3.51 -16.77
CA THR A 242 2.30 -4.29 -15.76
C THR A 242 3.20 -4.65 -14.59
N TYR A 243 2.65 -4.59 -13.38
CA TYR A 243 3.32 -4.94 -12.13
C TYR A 243 2.44 -5.92 -11.36
N GLU A 244 3.00 -7.05 -10.97
CA GLU A 244 2.29 -8.05 -10.16
C GLU A 244 2.50 -7.74 -8.67
N LEU A 245 1.40 -7.68 -7.92
CA LEU A 245 1.38 -7.49 -6.48
C LEU A 245 0.92 -8.79 -5.84
N ALA A 246 1.60 -9.18 -4.76
CA ALA A 246 1.25 -10.34 -3.97
C ALA A 246 1.56 -10.06 -2.49
N TRP A 247 0.69 -10.53 -1.61
CA TRP A 247 0.84 -10.47 -0.14
C TRP A 247 0.43 -11.79 0.52
#